data_AF-A0A6C0JZL1-F1
#
_entry.id   AF-A0A6C0JZL1-F1
#
_cell.length_a   1.000
_cell.length_b   1.000
_cell.length_c   1.000
_cell.angle_alpha   90.00
_cell.angle_beta   90.00
_cell.angle_gamma   90.00
#
_symmetry.space_group_name_H-M   'P 1'
#
loop_
_entity.id
_entity.type
_entity.pdbx_description
1 polymer ?
#
loop_
_entity_poly.entity_id
_entity_poly.type
_entity_poly.pdbx_seq_one_letter_code
_entity_poly.pdbx_strand_id
1 'polypeptide(L)'
;MVKTRKKERLVQFQRGQLIDRYLCDLHTHRKNTMKGHSPWKQFFYKTIGTDIVNSTNEPFELTKNTVERFLEFQTTHNKWFKFVLFEYDDQKHIYVIQGNSYNKHTLCILKGILEQTRGDPLFDELRTLYTKLVQQKHKGSLYTLYQLKQRLQTLVQLYYPCMPVLVAGAGTVNEDGSICLNNKSGHYTPSIRRIHKAGTLFTEITGRAVHVQAYDRAALRKRYSKDYKDEGSICV
;
A
#
# COMPACT_ATOMS: atom_id res chain seq x y z
N MET A 1 32.50 33.05 13.96
CA MET A 1 31.85 32.45 15.16
C MET A 1 30.45 31.97 14.79
N VAL A 2 30.27 30.66 14.61
CA VAL A 2 28.94 30.06 14.35
C VAL A 2 28.35 29.59 15.68
N LYS A 3 27.20 30.14 16.06
CA LYS A 3 26.46 29.76 17.28
C LYS A 3 25.82 28.38 17.09
N THR A 4 26.38 27.36 17.74
CA THR A 4 25.77 26.03 17.91
C THR A 4 24.57 26.15 18.87
N ARG A 5 23.35 26.17 18.33
CA ARG A 5 22.13 26.00 19.14
C ARG A 5 21.96 24.51 19.48
N LYS A 6 22.20 24.16 20.75
CA LYS A 6 21.80 22.87 21.35
C LYS A 6 20.29 22.67 21.10
N LYS A 7 19.93 21.60 20.38
CA LYS A 7 18.55 21.11 20.31
C LYS A 7 18.29 20.22 21.52
N GLU A 8 17.29 20.57 22.31
CA GLU A 8 16.87 19.81 23.49
C GLU A 8 16.17 18.51 23.06
N ARG A 9 16.62 17.40 23.65
CA ARG A 9 16.04 16.06 23.55
C ARG A 9 14.77 16.01 24.40
N LEU A 10 13.62 15.72 23.80
CA LEU A 10 12.44 15.28 24.53
C LEU A 10 12.43 13.75 24.56
N VAL A 11 12.88 13.20 25.69
CA VAL A 11 12.88 11.76 25.97
C VAL A 11 11.52 11.40 26.57
N GLN A 12 10.76 10.53 25.92
CA GLN A 12 9.57 9.92 26.53
C GLN A 12 9.80 8.41 26.71
N PHE A 13 9.62 7.96 27.95
CA PHE A 13 9.76 6.56 28.34
C PHE A 13 8.40 5.87 28.29
N GLN A 14 8.30 4.78 27.53
CA GLN A 14 7.27 3.76 27.75
C GLN A 14 7.94 2.38 27.80
N ARG A 15 7.71 1.65 28.90
CA ARG A 15 8.11 0.25 29.11
C ARG A 15 9.61 -0.05 28.99
N GLY A 16 10.47 0.86 29.46
CA GLY A 16 11.88 0.57 29.69
C GLY A 16 12.76 0.43 28.43
N GLN A 17 12.25 0.74 27.24
CA GLN A 17 13.05 0.84 26.03
C GLN A 17 13.19 2.30 25.57
N LEU A 18 14.43 2.69 25.29
CA LEU A 18 14.79 3.97 24.70
C LEU A 18 14.26 4.00 23.26
N ILE A 19 13.10 4.63 23.04
CA ILE A 19 12.60 4.87 21.69
C ILE A 19 13.28 6.15 21.20
N ASP A 20 14.44 5.99 20.56
CA ASP A 20 15.06 7.09 19.83
C ASP A 20 14.19 7.38 18.61
N ARG A 21 13.55 8.55 18.59
CA ARG A 21 12.56 8.93 17.58
C ARG A 21 13.25 9.41 16.31
N TYR A 22 14.09 8.56 15.69
CA TYR A 22 14.83 8.85 14.45
C TYR A 22 15.09 7.60 13.59
N LEU A 23 14.20 6.60 13.61
CA LEU A 23 14.36 5.36 12.81
C LEU A 23 14.45 5.59 11.29
N CYS A 24 13.83 6.65 10.76
CA CYS A 24 13.86 6.92 9.31
C CYS A 24 14.98 7.90 8.90
N ASP A 25 15.58 8.66 9.82
CA ASP A 25 16.55 9.71 9.47
C ASP A 25 17.92 9.13 9.05
N LEU A 26 18.21 7.87 9.41
CA LEU A 26 19.44 7.18 9.01
C LEU A 26 19.44 6.71 7.54
N HIS A 27 18.27 6.51 6.93
CA HIS A 27 18.15 6.22 5.49
C HIS A 27 17.66 7.42 4.66
N THR A 28 16.95 8.37 5.28
CA THR A 28 16.43 9.57 4.60
C THR A 28 17.29 10.81 4.84
N HIS A 29 18.60 10.69 4.64
CA HIS A 29 19.44 11.86 4.32
C HIS A 29 19.18 12.38 2.88
N ARG A 30 17.91 12.42 2.47
CA ARG A 30 17.40 13.29 1.40
C ARG A 30 16.08 13.90 1.85
N LYS A 31 16.16 15.22 2.06
CA LYS A 31 15.07 16.15 2.34
C LYS A 31 13.81 15.80 1.56
N ASN A 32 12.66 15.60 2.23
CA ASN A 32 11.44 16.38 1.99
C ASN A 32 10.28 15.99 2.92
N THR A 33 9.96 16.94 3.81
CA THR A 33 8.59 17.32 4.22
C THR A 33 7.65 16.22 4.75
N MET A 34 7.78 15.87 6.03
CA MET A 34 6.62 15.44 6.84
C MET A 34 5.70 16.63 7.17
N LYS A 35 5.03 17.22 6.18
CA LYS A 35 3.89 18.12 6.41
C LYS A 35 2.68 17.61 5.63
N GLY A 36 1.68 17.13 6.36
CA GLY A 36 0.45 16.55 5.82
C GLY A 36 0.20 15.14 6.34
N HIS A 37 0.05 15.00 7.66
CA HIS A 37 -0.39 13.75 8.26
C HIS A 37 -1.80 13.44 7.79
N SER A 38 -1.91 12.39 7.00
CA SER A 38 -3.20 11.96 6.52
C SER A 38 -3.85 10.94 7.46
N PRO A 39 -5.20 10.92 7.57
CA PRO A 39 -5.97 9.85 8.21
C PRO A 39 -5.63 8.41 7.75
N TRP A 40 -4.86 8.23 6.66
CA TRP A 40 -4.37 6.95 6.15
C TRP A 40 -3.71 6.05 7.22
N LYS A 41 -2.96 6.63 8.16
CA LYS A 41 -2.19 5.87 9.15
C LYS A 41 -3.09 4.93 9.95
N GLN A 42 -4.24 5.38 10.44
CA GLN A 42 -4.97 4.63 11.48
C GLN A 42 -5.70 3.37 10.98
N PHE A 43 -6.15 3.33 9.72
CA PHE A 43 -6.94 2.21 9.21
C PHE A 43 -6.09 1.02 8.74
N PHE A 44 -4.95 1.32 8.10
CA PHE A 44 -4.00 0.32 7.60
C PHE A 44 -3.48 -0.60 8.71
N TYR A 45 -3.06 -0.02 9.83
CA TYR A 45 -2.44 -0.80 10.89
C TYR A 45 -3.41 -1.77 11.57
N LYS A 46 -4.67 -1.38 11.74
CA LYS A 46 -5.67 -2.17 12.49
C LYS A 46 -6.10 -3.45 11.78
N THR A 47 -5.90 -3.53 10.46
CA THR A 47 -6.47 -4.59 9.62
C THR A 47 -5.42 -5.50 9.00
N ILE A 48 -4.15 -5.08 8.93
CA ILE A 48 -3.09 -5.78 8.18
C ILE A 48 -2.92 -7.26 8.54
N GLY A 49 -2.94 -7.60 9.82
CA GLY A 49 -2.84 -8.99 10.27
C GLY A 49 -4.04 -9.85 9.86
N THR A 50 -5.23 -9.25 9.84
CA THR A 50 -6.46 -9.91 9.38
C THR A 50 -6.49 -10.04 7.86
N ASP A 51 -6.04 -9.01 7.16
CA ASP A 51 -5.96 -9.00 5.70
C ASP A 51 -5.02 -10.09 5.18
N ILE A 52 -3.87 -10.33 5.83
CA ILE A 52 -2.94 -11.40 5.47
C ILE A 52 -3.61 -12.77 5.60
N VAL A 53 -4.28 -13.01 6.73
CA VAL A 53 -4.95 -14.29 6.99
C VAL A 53 -6.09 -14.54 6.01
N ASN A 54 -6.84 -13.51 5.63
CA ASN A 54 -7.99 -13.65 4.74
C ASN A 54 -7.64 -13.54 3.26
N SER A 55 -6.44 -13.06 2.92
CA SER A 55 -6.00 -12.89 1.54
C SER A 55 -6.11 -14.18 0.74
N THR A 56 -6.42 -14.06 -0.55
CA THR A 56 -6.48 -15.19 -1.48
C THR A 56 -5.44 -15.09 -2.58
N ASN A 57 -4.92 -13.90 -2.84
CA ASN A 57 -3.82 -13.67 -3.77
C ASN A 57 -2.66 -12.96 -3.06
N GLU A 58 -1.45 -13.17 -3.58
CA GLU A 58 -0.26 -12.44 -3.14
C GLU A 58 -0.04 -11.23 -4.05
N PRO A 59 0.22 -10.03 -3.48
CA PRO A 59 0.65 -8.89 -4.28
C PRO A 59 2.03 -9.14 -4.90
N PHE A 60 2.31 -8.46 -6.01
CA PHE A 60 3.63 -8.46 -6.63
C PHE A 60 3.98 -7.06 -7.15
N GLU A 61 5.28 -6.79 -7.29
CA GLU A 61 5.76 -5.57 -7.92
C GLU A 61 5.50 -5.62 -9.43
N LEU A 62 4.89 -4.57 -9.97
CA LEU A 62 4.72 -4.37 -11.40
C LEU A 62 6.04 -3.85 -11.98
N THR A 63 6.68 -4.67 -12.80
CA THR A 63 7.94 -4.41 -13.49
C THR A 63 7.83 -4.95 -14.92
N LYS A 64 8.80 -4.67 -15.78
CA LYS A 64 8.83 -5.23 -17.14
C LYS A 64 8.76 -6.77 -17.16
N ASN A 65 9.27 -7.43 -16.12
CA ASN A 65 9.27 -8.90 -16.02
C ASN A 65 7.95 -9.48 -15.52
N THR A 66 7.11 -8.68 -14.87
CA THR A 66 5.81 -9.12 -14.31
C THR A 66 4.61 -8.57 -15.07
N VAL A 67 4.86 -7.84 -16.18
CA VAL A 67 3.84 -7.26 -17.06
C VAL A 67 2.88 -8.32 -17.59
N GLU A 68 3.37 -9.43 -18.14
CA GLU A 68 2.50 -10.45 -18.75
C GLU A 68 1.52 -11.03 -17.73
N ARG A 69 2.02 -11.38 -16.54
CA ARG A 69 1.17 -11.82 -15.41
C ARG A 69 0.13 -10.75 -15.00
N PHE A 70 0.50 -9.47 -15.04
CA PHE A 70 -0.44 -8.39 -14.74
C PHE A 70 -1.52 -8.24 -15.81
N LEU A 71 -1.17 -8.43 -17.09
CA LEU A 71 -2.11 -8.32 -18.20
C LEU A 71 -3.16 -9.45 -18.23
N GLU A 72 -2.96 -10.55 -17.50
CA GLU A 72 -3.97 -11.59 -17.27
C GLU A 72 -5.17 -11.13 -16.42
N PHE A 73 -5.10 -9.93 -15.81
CA PHE A 73 -6.18 -9.34 -15.02
C PHE A 73 -7.26 -8.67 -15.88
N GLN A 74 -7.65 -9.34 -16.96
CA GLN A 74 -8.56 -8.81 -17.97
C GLN A 74 -10.00 -8.65 -17.47
N THR A 75 -10.68 -7.58 -17.91
CA THR A 75 -12.08 -7.25 -17.60
C THR A 75 -13.05 -8.37 -17.95
N THR A 76 -12.81 -9.11 -19.04
CA THR A 76 -13.59 -10.28 -19.47
C THR A 76 -13.79 -11.33 -18.40
N HIS A 77 -12.84 -11.43 -17.48
CA HIS A 77 -12.89 -12.38 -16.37
C HIS A 77 -13.52 -11.79 -15.11
N ASN A 78 -14.19 -10.63 -15.21
CA ASN A 78 -14.57 -9.78 -14.08
C ASN A 78 -13.38 -9.49 -13.15
N LYS A 79 -12.16 -9.52 -13.69
CA LYS A 79 -10.94 -9.25 -12.94
C LYS A 79 -10.67 -7.76 -12.98
N TRP A 80 -10.44 -7.23 -11.80
CA TRP A 80 -9.93 -5.89 -11.56
C TRP A 80 -8.71 -6.03 -10.65
N PHE A 81 -8.00 -4.94 -10.41
CA PHE A 81 -6.84 -4.94 -9.53
C PHE A 81 -6.86 -3.75 -8.58
N LYS A 82 -6.17 -3.94 -7.45
CA LYS A 82 -5.77 -2.87 -6.54
C LYS A 82 -4.30 -2.62 -6.74
N PHE A 83 -3.88 -1.37 -6.59
CA PHE A 83 -2.47 -1.01 -6.66
C PHE A 83 -2.08 -0.01 -5.59
N VAL A 84 -0.81 -0.02 -5.23
CA VAL A 84 -0.17 0.97 -4.37
C VAL A 84 1.14 1.40 -5.01
N LEU A 85 1.31 2.70 -5.15
CA LEU A 85 2.55 3.36 -5.54
C LEU A 85 3.16 4.01 -4.30
N PHE A 86 4.39 3.64 -3.98
CA PHE A 86 5.19 4.28 -2.94
C PHE A 86 6.59 4.62 -3.47
N GLU A 87 7.29 5.44 -2.71
CA GLU A 87 8.65 5.87 -3.01
C GLU A 87 9.59 5.37 -1.91
N TYR A 88 10.73 4.80 -2.32
CA TYR A 88 11.78 4.31 -1.45
C TYR A 88 13.13 4.48 -2.16
N ASP A 89 14.15 4.99 -1.46
CA ASP A 89 15.47 5.29 -2.02
C ASP A 89 15.44 6.06 -3.36
N ASP A 90 14.60 7.09 -3.44
CA ASP A 90 14.32 7.91 -4.64
C ASP A 90 13.79 7.12 -5.86
N GLN A 91 13.38 5.87 -5.66
CA GLN A 91 12.76 5.02 -6.66
C GLN A 91 11.27 4.85 -6.38
N LYS A 92 10.49 4.73 -7.47
CA LYS A 92 9.05 4.53 -7.41
C LYS A 92 8.71 3.08 -7.69
N HIS A 93 7.90 2.50 -6.81
CA HIS A 93 7.51 1.10 -6.90
C HIS A 93 6.00 0.98 -6.94
N ILE A 94 5.49 0.19 -7.89
CA ILE A 94 4.06 -0.13 -7.99
C ILE A 94 3.86 -1.57 -7.59
N TYR A 95 3.02 -1.80 -6.58
CA TYR A 95 2.58 -3.13 -6.19
C TYR A 95 1.13 -3.32 -6.55
N VAL A 96 0.85 -4.41 -7.25
CA VAL A 96 -0.49 -4.77 -7.73
C VAL A 96 -0.97 -6.07 -7.08
N ILE A 97 -2.28 -6.21 -6.92
CA ILE A 97 -2.94 -7.44 -6.51
C ILE A 97 -4.28 -7.55 -7.21
N GLN A 98 -4.66 -8.76 -7.62
CA GLN A 98 -6.00 -9.01 -8.13
C GLN A 98 -7.05 -8.63 -7.09
N GLY A 99 -7.99 -7.79 -7.50
CA GLY A 99 -9.02 -7.23 -6.66
C GLY A 99 -10.12 -8.25 -6.34
N ASN A 100 -10.41 -8.40 -5.05
CA ASN A 100 -11.60 -9.05 -4.54
C ASN A 100 -11.94 -8.49 -3.14
N SER A 101 -12.96 -9.07 -2.49
CA SER A 101 -13.44 -8.64 -1.17
C SER A 101 -12.38 -8.78 -0.06
N TYR A 102 -11.49 -9.76 -0.20
CA TYR A 102 -10.48 -10.11 0.81
C TYR A 102 -9.12 -9.44 0.59
N ASN A 103 -8.71 -9.25 -0.66
CA ASN A 103 -7.42 -8.66 -1.00
C ASN A 103 -7.50 -7.15 -0.84
N LYS A 104 -6.80 -6.56 0.13
CA LYS A 104 -6.80 -5.11 0.42
C LYS A 104 -5.49 -4.45 -0.02
N HIS A 105 -5.48 -3.13 -0.18
CA HIS A 105 -4.26 -2.33 -0.45
C HIS A 105 -3.19 -2.49 0.62
N THR A 106 -3.60 -2.80 1.84
CA THR A 106 -2.71 -3.09 2.98
C THR A 106 -1.70 -4.21 2.64
N LEU A 107 -2.12 -5.19 1.83
CA LEU A 107 -1.26 -6.28 1.36
C LEU A 107 -0.18 -5.75 0.41
N CYS A 108 -0.54 -4.91 -0.56
CA CYS A 108 0.42 -4.28 -1.47
C CYS A 108 1.46 -3.44 -0.71
N ILE A 109 1.00 -2.67 0.29
CA ILE A 109 1.89 -1.87 1.15
C ILE A 109 2.88 -2.79 1.87
N LEU A 110 2.38 -3.84 2.54
CA LEU A 110 3.23 -4.73 3.32
C LEU A 110 4.25 -5.45 2.42
N LYS A 111 3.80 -5.97 1.29
CA LYS A 111 4.67 -6.63 0.31
C LYS A 111 5.79 -5.69 -0.14
N GLY A 112 5.45 -4.45 -0.44
CA GLY A 112 6.40 -3.40 -0.76
C GLY A 112 7.44 -3.17 0.34
N ILE A 113 6.98 -3.01 1.59
CA ILE A 113 7.90 -2.85 2.73
C ILE A 113 8.85 -4.04 2.82
N LEU A 114 8.32 -5.27 2.77
CA LEU A 114 9.12 -6.49 2.94
C LEU A 114 10.17 -6.66 1.85
N GLU A 115 9.84 -6.36 0.59
CA GLU A 115 10.74 -6.56 -0.53
C GLU A 115 11.82 -5.48 -0.63
N GLN A 116 11.44 -4.22 -0.49
CA GLN A 116 12.40 -3.13 -0.65
C GLN A 116 13.37 -3.04 0.54
N THR A 117 12.95 -3.51 1.72
CA THR A 117 13.81 -3.53 2.92
C THR A 117 14.54 -4.86 3.13
N ARG A 118 14.50 -5.79 2.15
CA ARG A 118 15.01 -7.17 2.30
C ARG A 118 16.46 -7.26 2.77
N GLY A 119 17.29 -6.29 2.41
CA GLY A 119 18.71 -6.23 2.76
C GLY A 119 19.01 -5.52 4.07
N ASP A 120 18.01 -4.94 4.73
CA ASP A 120 18.18 -4.13 5.93
C ASP A 120 17.82 -4.95 7.19
N PRO A 121 18.80 -5.26 8.07
CA PRO A 121 18.57 -6.01 9.31
C PRO A 121 17.55 -5.36 10.24
N LEU A 122 17.32 -4.04 10.15
CA LEU A 122 16.32 -3.33 10.94
C LEU A 122 14.91 -3.91 10.78
N PHE A 123 14.63 -4.56 9.64
CA PHE A 123 13.33 -5.10 9.26
C PHE A 123 13.24 -6.63 9.39
N ASP A 124 14.25 -7.31 9.95
CA ASP A 124 14.29 -8.77 10.09
C ASP A 124 13.12 -9.31 10.93
N GLU A 125 12.77 -8.60 12.00
CA GLU A 125 11.65 -9.00 12.85
C GLU A 125 10.32 -8.90 12.09
N LEU A 126 10.14 -7.86 11.28
CA LEU A 126 8.94 -7.68 10.45
C LEU A 126 8.78 -8.83 9.45
N ARG A 127 9.87 -9.20 8.76
CA ARG A 127 9.89 -10.34 7.82
C ARG A 127 9.60 -11.65 8.53
N THR A 128 10.23 -11.88 9.68
CA THR A 128 10.04 -13.09 10.48
C THR A 128 8.58 -13.25 10.93
N LEU A 129 7.96 -12.17 11.41
CA LEU A 129 6.55 -12.20 11.82
C LEU A 129 5.60 -12.39 10.66
N TYR A 130 5.87 -11.77 9.51
CA TYR A 130 5.08 -12.00 8.29
C TYR A 130 5.12 -13.48 7.89
N THR A 131 6.32 -14.07 7.78
CA THR A 131 6.49 -15.49 7.43
C THR A 131 5.77 -16.41 8.41
N LYS A 132 5.90 -16.16 9.72
CA LYS A 132 5.18 -16.91 10.75
C LYS A 132 3.67 -16.79 10.58
N LEU A 133 3.15 -15.60 10.32
CA LEU A 133 1.72 -15.39 10.14
C LEU A 133 1.18 -16.11 8.90
N VAL A 134 1.90 -16.06 7.78
CA VAL A 134 1.56 -16.80 6.55
C VAL A 134 1.58 -18.32 6.80
N GLN A 135 2.58 -18.84 7.52
CA GLN A 135 2.64 -20.27 7.86
C GLN A 135 1.51 -20.70 8.81
N GLN A 136 1.13 -19.84 9.76
CA GLN A 136 0.09 -20.12 10.74
C GLN A 136 -1.32 -19.97 10.18
N LYS A 137 -1.49 -19.24 9.06
CA LYS A 137 -2.76 -19.15 8.31
C LYS A 137 -3.39 -20.54 8.05
N HIS A 138 -2.55 -21.55 7.84
CA HIS A 138 -2.99 -22.92 7.52
C HIS A 138 -3.04 -23.87 8.73
N LYS A 139 -2.60 -23.44 9.94
CA LYS A 139 -2.38 -24.32 11.11
C LYS A 139 -3.36 -24.10 12.29
N GLY A 140 -4.25 -23.10 12.23
CA GLY A 140 -5.48 -23.07 13.03
C GLY A 140 -5.42 -22.61 14.50
N SER A 141 -4.26 -22.29 15.09
CA SER A 141 -4.22 -21.79 16.48
C SER A 141 -4.65 -20.32 16.58
N LEU A 142 -5.89 -20.07 17.03
CA LEU A 142 -6.49 -18.72 17.11
C LEU A 142 -5.74 -17.76 18.04
N TYR A 143 -5.27 -18.23 19.20
CA TYR A 143 -4.55 -17.40 20.18
C TYR A 143 -3.17 -16.96 19.64
N THR A 144 -2.42 -17.90 19.06
CA THR A 144 -1.12 -17.63 18.43
C THR A 144 -1.27 -16.65 17.27
N LEU A 145 -2.31 -16.82 16.45
CA LEU A 145 -2.63 -15.89 15.36
C LEU A 145 -2.93 -14.48 15.88
N TYR A 146 -3.69 -14.33 16.96
CA TYR A 146 -4.00 -13.02 17.53
C TYR A 146 -2.73 -12.27 17.98
N GLN A 147 -1.83 -12.95 18.72
CA GLN A 147 -0.59 -12.33 19.18
C GLN A 147 0.33 -11.93 18.02
N LEU A 148 0.47 -12.78 17.01
CA LEU A 148 1.27 -12.48 15.82
C LEU A 148 0.70 -11.27 15.05
N LYS A 149 -0.63 -11.19 14.91
CA LYS A 149 -1.31 -10.04 14.27
C LYS A 149 -1.01 -8.73 15.00
N GLN A 150 -1.14 -8.71 16.34
CA GLN A 150 -0.88 -7.51 17.14
C GLN A 150 0.58 -7.05 17.03
N ARG A 151 1.53 -7.98 17.12
CA ARG A 151 2.96 -7.64 17.03
C ARG A 151 3.33 -7.14 15.63
N LEU A 152 2.80 -7.77 14.57
CA LEU A 152 2.99 -7.30 13.20
C LEU A 152 2.44 -5.89 13.01
N GLN A 153 1.23 -5.62 13.52
CA GLN A 153 0.63 -4.29 13.49
C GLN A 153 1.54 -3.22 14.12
N THR A 154 2.14 -3.51 15.28
CA THR A 154 3.07 -2.60 15.97
C THR A 154 4.33 -2.31 15.15
N LEU A 155 4.96 -3.33 14.56
CA LEU A 155 6.15 -3.12 13.73
C LEU A 155 5.83 -2.33 12.47
N VAL A 156 4.72 -2.62 11.81
CA VAL A 156 4.30 -1.87 10.63
C VAL A 156 3.98 -0.42 10.98
N GLN A 157 3.39 -0.16 12.15
CA GLN A 157 3.21 1.21 12.69
C GLN A 157 4.52 1.96 12.83
N LEU A 158 5.56 1.27 13.30
CA LEU A 158 6.88 1.82 13.51
C LEU A 158 7.58 2.16 12.18
N TYR A 159 7.53 1.26 11.20
CA TYR A 159 8.34 1.35 9.99
C TYR A 159 7.68 2.03 8.79
N TYR A 160 6.35 1.98 8.67
CA TYR A 160 5.62 2.57 7.55
C TYR A 160 5.96 4.05 7.27
N PRO A 161 6.22 4.93 8.27
CA PRO A 161 6.65 6.29 7.99
C PRO A 161 7.91 6.42 7.13
N CYS A 162 8.77 5.39 7.07
CA CYS A 162 9.99 5.40 6.26
C CYS A 162 9.73 5.08 4.78
N MET A 163 8.51 4.67 4.40
CA MET A 163 8.14 4.27 3.03
C MET A 163 6.81 4.93 2.63
N PRO A 164 6.82 6.22 2.25
CA PRO A 164 5.60 6.96 2.02
C PRO A 164 4.82 6.43 0.80
N VAL A 165 3.57 6.02 1.05
CA VAL A 165 2.61 5.75 -0.01
C VAL A 165 2.23 7.06 -0.71
N LEU A 166 2.56 7.15 -1.99
CA LEU A 166 2.21 8.28 -2.84
C LEU A 166 0.75 8.17 -3.29
N VAL A 167 0.33 6.97 -3.71
CA VAL A 167 -0.98 6.72 -4.34
C VAL A 167 -1.44 5.29 -4.02
N ALA A 168 -2.73 5.11 -3.78
CA ALA A 168 -3.36 3.80 -3.70
C ALA A 168 -4.70 3.85 -4.45
N GLY A 169 -4.89 2.97 -5.43
CA GLY A 169 -6.03 3.04 -6.35
C GLY A 169 -6.47 1.66 -6.81
N ALA A 170 -7.40 1.64 -7.76
CA ALA A 170 -7.88 0.41 -8.39
C ALA A 170 -7.95 0.61 -9.90
N GLY A 171 -8.10 -0.49 -10.63
CA GLY A 171 -8.15 -0.46 -12.08
C GLY A 171 -8.52 -1.79 -12.70
N THR A 172 -8.52 -1.82 -14.03
CA THR A 172 -8.84 -2.96 -14.89
C THR A 172 -7.88 -3.00 -16.08
N VAL A 173 -7.67 -4.19 -16.63
CA VAL A 173 -6.97 -4.37 -17.91
C VAL A 173 -8.02 -4.75 -18.94
N ASN A 174 -8.11 -4.01 -20.03
CA ASN A 174 -9.06 -4.27 -21.10
C ASN A 174 -8.57 -5.43 -22.00
N GLU A 175 -9.46 -5.95 -22.85
CA GLU A 175 -9.13 -7.04 -23.79
C GLU A 175 -7.99 -6.69 -24.75
N ASP A 176 -7.91 -5.42 -25.16
CA ASP A 176 -6.84 -4.89 -26.03
C ASP A 176 -5.51 -4.65 -25.28
N GLY A 177 -5.47 -4.98 -23.98
CA GLY A 177 -4.32 -4.77 -23.10
C GLY A 177 -4.15 -3.33 -22.63
N SER A 178 -5.03 -2.41 -23.00
CA SER A 178 -5.05 -1.07 -22.40
C SER A 178 -5.46 -1.16 -20.92
N ILE A 179 -5.01 -0.20 -20.13
CA ILE A 179 -5.20 -0.23 -18.67
C ILE A 179 -6.07 0.95 -18.29
N CYS A 180 -7.10 0.70 -17.48
CA CYS A 180 -7.86 1.77 -16.86
C CYS A 180 -7.54 1.87 -15.38
N LEU A 181 -7.15 3.06 -14.93
CA LEU A 181 -6.92 3.38 -13.52
C LEU A 181 -8.03 4.29 -13.01
N ASN A 182 -8.39 4.13 -11.74
CA ASN A 182 -9.33 5.00 -11.09
C ASN A 182 -9.02 5.26 -9.62
N ASN A 183 -9.71 6.26 -9.08
CA ASN A 183 -9.65 6.68 -7.68
C ASN A 183 -10.73 6.03 -6.80
N LYS A 184 -11.51 5.05 -7.31
CA LYS A 184 -12.54 4.35 -6.55
C LYS A 184 -11.93 3.18 -5.79
N SER A 185 -11.36 3.46 -4.62
CA SER A 185 -11.05 2.43 -3.63
C SER A 185 -11.84 2.68 -2.36
N GLY A 186 -12.56 1.67 -1.85
CA GLY A 186 -13.44 1.78 -0.67
C GLY A 186 -12.78 2.47 0.53
N HIS A 187 -11.46 2.34 0.67
CA HIS A 187 -10.68 2.91 1.78
C HIS A 187 -9.67 3.99 1.35
N TYR A 188 -9.48 4.21 0.05
CA TYR A 188 -8.48 5.13 -0.51
C TYR A 188 -9.11 5.97 -1.62
N THR A 189 -9.09 7.29 -1.47
CA THR A 189 -9.61 8.21 -2.50
C THR A 189 -8.50 9.16 -2.91
N PRO A 190 -7.53 8.67 -3.71
CA PRO A 190 -6.43 9.52 -4.17
C PRO A 190 -6.97 10.67 -5.02
N SER A 191 -6.30 11.81 -5.00
CA SER A 191 -6.62 12.90 -5.90
C SER A 191 -6.38 12.49 -7.36
N ILE A 192 -7.13 13.11 -8.28
CA ILE A 192 -7.01 12.86 -9.72
C ILE A 192 -5.55 13.02 -10.18
N ARG A 193 -4.88 14.09 -9.75
CA ARG A 193 -3.45 14.34 -10.02
C ARG A 193 -2.55 13.18 -9.58
N ARG A 194 -2.85 12.52 -8.47
CA ARG A 194 -2.09 11.38 -7.97
C ARG A 194 -2.33 10.13 -8.83
N ILE A 195 -3.56 9.86 -9.25
CA ILE A 195 -3.84 8.77 -10.19
C ILE A 195 -3.15 9.00 -11.55
N HIS A 196 -3.15 10.22 -12.09
CA HIS A 196 -2.42 10.50 -13.33
C HIS A 196 -0.92 10.22 -13.22
N LYS A 197 -0.29 10.58 -12.10
CA LYS A 197 1.12 10.23 -11.84
C LYS A 197 1.34 8.72 -11.83
N ALA A 198 0.42 7.96 -11.25
CA ALA A 198 0.48 6.50 -11.32
C ALA A 198 0.32 6.04 -12.78
N GLY A 199 -0.61 6.62 -13.54
CA GLY A 199 -0.84 6.30 -14.95
C GLY A 199 0.41 6.43 -15.81
N THR A 200 1.18 7.52 -15.66
CA THR A 200 2.46 7.69 -16.35
C THR A 200 3.42 6.53 -16.08
N LEU A 201 3.57 6.13 -14.82
CA LEU A 201 4.46 5.03 -14.45
C LEU A 201 3.94 3.65 -14.93
N PHE A 202 2.62 3.43 -14.91
CA PHE A 202 2.03 2.25 -15.54
C PHE A 202 2.36 2.20 -17.04
N THR A 203 2.24 3.31 -17.78
CA THR A 203 2.61 3.37 -19.20
C THR A 203 4.09 3.08 -19.41
N GLU A 204 4.98 3.68 -18.61
CA GLU A 204 6.43 3.45 -18.68
C GLU A 204 6.82 1.98 -18.45
N ILE A 205 6.17 1.31 -17.50
CA ILE A 205 6.48 -0.08 -17.15
C ILE A 205 5.87 -1.06 -18.15
N THR A 206 4.61 -0.85 -18.53
CA THR A 206 3.82 -1.82 -19.30
C THR A 206 3.91 -1.62 -20.82
N GLY A 207 4.27 -0.42 -21.28
CA GLY A 207 4.19 -0.05 -22.69
C GLY A 207 2.75 0.03 -23.22
N ARG A 208 1.73 -0.04 -22.36
CA ARG A 208 0.31 -0.01 -22.73
C ARG A 208 -0.29 1.37 -22.57
N ALA A 209 -1.33 1.65 -23.35
CA ALA A 209 -2.16 2.83 -23.17
C ALA A 209 -2.83 2.79 -21.79
N VAL A 210 -2.77 3.91 -21.06
CA VAL A 210 -3.38 4.02 -19.73
C VAL A 210 -4.42 5.14 -19.72
N HIS A 211 -5.67 4.77 -19.43
CA HIS A 211 -6.79 5.68 -19.24
C HIS A 211 -7.01 5.94 -17.75
N VAL A 212 -7.25 7.19 -17.38
CA VAL A 212 -7.55 7.57 -15.99
C VAL A 212 -9.00 8.00 -15.90
N GLN A 213 -9.81 7.19 -15.21
CA GLN A 213 -11.19 7.54 -14.90
C GLN A 213 -11.28 8.10 -13.47
N ALA A 214 -11.61 9.38 -13.39
CA ALA A 214 -11.87 10.03 -12.12
C ALA A 214 -13.33 9.85 -11.71
N TYR A 215 -13.57 9.18 -10.59
CA TYR A 215 -14.89 9.13 -9.97
C TYR A 215 -14.99 10.22 -8.90
N ASP A 216 -15.90 11.17 -9.12
CA ASP A 216 -16.39 12.04 -8.04
C ASP A 216 -17.54 11.30 -7.32
N ARG A 217 -17.22 10.74 -6.14
CA ARG A 217 -18.19 10.02 -5.32
C ARG A 217 -19.39 10.87 -4.93
N ALA A 218 -19.20 12.17 -4.71
CA ALA A 218 -20.29 13.07 -4.34
C ALA A 218 -21.22 13.28 -5.53
N ALA A 219 -20.67 13.50 -6.73
CA ALA A 219 -21.45 13.60 -7.96
C ALA A 219 -22.20 12.30 -8.30
N LEU A 220 -21.57 11.13 -8.11
CA LEU A 220 -22.19 9.83 -8.38
C LEU A 220 -23.31 9.51 -7.38
N ARG A 221 -23.08 9.72 -6.07
CA ARG A 221 -24.13 9.56 -5.06
C ARG A 221 -25.28 10.54 -5.29
N LYS A 222 -24.99 11.77 -5.72
CA LYS A 222 -26.01 12.76 -6.09
C LYS A 222 -26.81 12.35 -7.34
N ARG A 223 -26.14 11.74 -8.33
CA ARG A 223 -26.76 11.31 -9.60
C ARG A 223 -27.59 10.03 -9.46
N TYR A 224 -27.15 9.08 -8.63
CA TYR A 224 -27.77 7.75 -8.52
C TYR A 224 -28.49 7.51 -7.19
N SER A 225 -28.50 8.47 -6.26
CA SER A 225 -29.21 8.45 -4.97
C SER A 225 -29.28 7.07 -4.31
N LYS A 226 -30.45 6.41 -4.33
CA LYS A 226 -30.74 5.16 -3.63
C LYS A 226 -30.27 3.91 -4.40
N ASP A 227 -29.99 4.07 -5.69
CA ASP A 227 -29.54 3.02 -6.60
C ASP A 227 -28.01 2.99 -6.74
N TYR A 228 -27.29 3.84 -5.99
CA TYR A 228 -25.83 3.76 -5.91
C TYR A 228 -25.44 2.44 -5.22
N LYS A 229 -25.31 1.38 -6.01
CA LYS A 229 -24.61 0.17 -5.63
C LYS A 229 -23.12 0.50 -5.70
N ASP A 230 -22.40 0.30 -4.60
CA ASP A 230 -20.94 0.48 -4.60
C ASP A 230 -20.23 -0.53 -5.53
N GLU A 231 -21.00 -1.48 -6.06
CA GLU A 231 -20.62 -2.53 -6.98
C GLU A 231 -20.55 -2.03 -8.43
N GLY A 232 -19.37 -2.19 -9.04
CA GLY A 232 -19.37 -3.02 -10.25
C GLY A 232 -19.18 -2.38 -11.64
N SER A 233 -18.73 -1.14 -11.79
CA SER A 233 -18.05 -0.78 -13.03
C SER A 233 -16.75 -0.05 -12.74
N ILE A 234 -15.66 -0.80 -12.87
CA ILE A 234 -14.28 -0.34 -12.77
C ILE A 234 -13.87 -0.14 -14.22
N CYS A 235 -14.23 1.04 -14.74
CA CYS A 235 -14.17 1.40 -16.16
C CYS A 235 -15.08 0.58 -17.08
N VAL A 236 -15.76 1.29 -17.99
CA VAL A 236 -16.59 0.75 -19.08
C VAL A 236 -16.01 1.33 -20.36
#